data_AF-A0A9P9CU64-F1
#
_entry.id   AF-A0A9P9CU64-F1
#
_cell.length_a   1.000
_cell.length_b   1.000
_cell.length_c   1.000
_cell.angle_alpha   90.00
_cell.angle_beta   90.00
_cell.angle_gamma   90.00
#
_symmetry.space_group_name_H-M   'P 1'
#
loop_
_entity.id
_entity.type
_entity.pdbx_description
1 polymer ?
#
loop_
_entity_poly.entity_id
_entity_poly.type
_entity_poly.pdbx_seq_one_letter_code
_entity_poly.pdbx_strand_id
1 'polypeptide(L)'
;MAEFAFETNQGYISELHTDGRIKIRNGPTVRLNDPNGVFGAVFSSPFLVVDDVNPSVTAFSGFPMCVPRSTNDTLCPMSQRPLVAGSTAPQRIFPAVDPLVMAPFMVGDFIEYTGFKAANGELIAYAVTATNVQITTTGAPTYIRVEDAIVSVATTNANFEVAETRFVAYSSDASATLAISAIDINPCTGKTTFRAVGVANLRAGTTRNKYVARFDGEAAPNGFKSSYTREYRVTASTGTVKTRNGLTAGIYATPVTEWIQPELIVPGLEPIPYEFQLFDHLTKGIGPDDNGNFFGPLDPFPQSGVTVFNPTTCPVVQPPAGGLPVASVTGTIVVGTNGSVAVVEDNLFVRRDDQLLFRGTQTNANDPAFANDTLTYTWALDQSASAGPATALSQLTPDASGKSATVRFTSSAPTGNYVFTLSIASQNSNSTGTAKFTAKLFSGPDTVTIQAVTWSSAQSGTIAVTCSSNYLVDSKVNMNVAYPGDKGATTSAMSPTPPNSGTWSFGTRRVNRPGTVTCSSALGGTATRTGVTTRRRRV
;
A
#
# COMPACT_ATOMS: atom_id res chain seq x y z
N MET A 1 1.63 32.30 -22.29
CA MET A 1 2.06 30.92 -22.62
C MET A 1 2.56 30.13 -21.39
N ALA A 2 2.20 30.51 -20.16
CA ALA A 2 2.66 29.83 -18.92
C ALA A 2 1.53 29.13 -18.14
N GLU A 3 0.31 29.16 -18.65
CA GLU A 3 -0.82 28.39 -18.10
C GLU A 3 -0.54 26.90 -18.35
N PHE A 4 -0.69 26.08 -17.32
CA PHE A 4 -0.31 24.65 -17.29
C PHE A 4 1.18 24.31 -17.20
N ALA A 5 2.08 25.28 -16.99
CA ALA A 5 3.45 24.97 -16.62
C ALA A 5 3.49 24.31 -15.24
N PHE A 6 4.05 23.09 -15.18
CA PHE A 6 4.31 22.40 -13.92
C PHE A 6 5.36 23.16 -13.12
N GLU A 7 5.09 23.40 -11.84
CA GLU A 7 5.99 24.10 -10.94
C GLU A 7 6.09 23.34 -9.61
N THR A 8 7.34 23.08 -9.21
CA THR A 8 7.71 22.71 -7.85
C THR A 8 8.44 23.88 -7.24
N ASN A 9 7.97 24.37 -6.09
CA ASN A 9 8.56 25.51 -5.41
C ASN A 9 8.41 25.36 -3.88
N GLN A 10 8.98 26.29 -3.12
CA GLN A 10 9.01 26.23 -1.66
C GLN A 10 8.92 27.63 -1.05
N GLY A 11 8.45 27.71 0.19
CA GLY A 11 8.44 28.97 0.92
C GLY A 11 7.72 28.93 2.26
N TYR A 12 7.76 30.06 2.96
CA TYR A 12 7.05 30.23 4.22
C TYR A 12 5.60 30.64 3.98
N ILE A 13 4.68 30.01 4.69
CA ILE A 13 3.29 30.47 4.77
C ILE A 13 3.26 31.82 5.49
N SER A 14 2.71 32.85 4.84
CA SER A 14 2.42 34.15 5.46
C SER A 14 0.97 34.27 5.92
N GLU A 15 0.03 33.69 5.19
CA GLU A 15 -1.41 33.75 5.51
C GLU A 15 -2.11 32.44 5.10
N LEU A 16 -3.17 32.08 5.81
CA LEU A 16 -4.05 30.95 5.52
C LEU A 16 -5.48 31.44 5.44
N HIS A 17 -6.20 30.99 4.42
CA HIS A 17 -7.60 31.31 4.21
C HIS A 17 -8.46 30.06 4.34
N THR A 18 -9.65 30.22 4.90
CA THR A 18 -10.60 29.12 5.13
C THR A 18 -11.20 28.54 3.86
N ASP A 19 -10.96 29.17 2.71
CA ASP A 19 -11.35 28.69 1.39
C ASP A 19 -10.26 27.83 0.70
N GLY A 20 -9.25 27.39 1.47
CA GLY A 20 -8.20 26.49 1.01
C GLY A 20 -6.98 27.20 0.38
N ARG A 21 -6.96 28.54 0.35
CA ARG A 21 -5.81 29.30 -0.14
C ARG A 21 -4.72 29.45 0.92
N ILE A 22 -3.47 29.30 0.47
CA ILE A 22 -2.25 29.40 1.27
C ILE A 22 -1.38 30.49 0.64
N LYS A 23 -1.18 31.62 1.31
CA LYS A 23 -0.33 32.68 0.80
C LYS A 23 1.12 32.41 1.17
N ILE A 24 1.99 32.32 0.16
CA ILE A 24 3.44 32.20 0.36
C ILE A 24 4.06 33.59 0.48
N ARG A 25 4.92 33.77 1.49
CA ARG A 25 5.63 35.02 1.74
C ARG A 25 6.48 35.38 0.52
N ASN A 26 6.27 36.57 -0.04
CA ASN A 26 6.93 37.04 -1.26
C ASN A 26 6.75 36.08 -2.47
N GLY A 27 5.71 35.25 -2.46
CA GLY A 27 5.47 34.21 -3.45
C GLY A 27 4.02 34.14 -3.93
N PRO A 28 3.66 33.09 -4.68
CA PRO A 28 2.31 32.90 -5.19
C PRO A 28 1.31 32.61 -4.06
N THR A 29 0.02 32.66 -4.41
CA THR A 29 -1.02 32.04 -3.59
C THR A 29 -1.20 30.61 -4.08
N VAL A 30 -1.01 29.64 -3.19
CA VAL A 30 -1.21 28.23 -3.48
C VAL A 30 -2.65 27.85 -3.12
N ARG A 31 -3.30 27.04 -3.95
CA ARG A 31 -4.66 26.54 -3.71
C ARG A 31 -4.69 25.03 -3.93
N LEU A 32 -5.20 24.28 -2.96
CA LEU A 32 -5.30 22.82 -3.07
C LEU A 32 -6.37 22.43 -4.10
N ASN A 33 -6.01 21.57 -5.06
CA ASN A 33 -6.96 20.94 -5.98
C ASN A 33 -7.63 19.73 -5.32
N ASP A 34 -8.53 20.02 -4.39
CA ASP A 34 -9.19 19.06 -3.52
C ASP A 34 -10.70 18.97 -3.80
N PRO A 35 -11.11 18.21 -4.83
CA PRO A 35 -12.52 18.14 -5.23
C PRO A 35 -13.40 17.46 -4.17
N ASN A 36 -12.81 16.60 -3.34
CA ASN A 36 -13.51 15.88 -2.26
C ASN A 36 -13.44 16.64 -0.92
N GLY A 37 -12.68 17.74 -0.85
CA GLY A 37 -12.55 18.59 0.33
C GLY A 37 -11.96 17.85 1.52
N VAL A 38 -11.05 16.88 1.31
CA VAL A 38 -10.45 16.04 2.35
C VAL A 38 -9.39 16.79 3.16
N PHE A 39 -8.54 17.59 2.52
CA PHE A 39 -7.44 18.35 3.13
C PHE A 39 -7.77 19.83 3.32
N GLY A 40 -8.81 20.35 2.68
CA GLY A 40 -9.23 21.74 2.83
C GLY A 40 -10.65 22.00 2.34
N ALA A 41 -10.94 23.25 2.01
CA ALA A 41 -12.21 23.60 1.37
C ALA A 41 -12.26 23.01 -0.05
N VAL A 42 -13.46 22.63 -0.49
CA VAL A 42 -13.67 22.04 -1.82
C VAL A 42 -13.22 23.01 -2.90
N PHE A 43 -12.33 22.54 -3.76
CA PHE A 43 -11.93 23.24 -4.98
C PHE A 43 -11.55 22.20 -6.03
N SER A 44 -12.03 22.41 -7.27
CA SER A 44 -11.79 21.47 -8.37
C SER A 44 -11.26 22.20 -9.59
N SER A 45 -10.25 21.61 -10.20
CA SER A 45 -9.62 21.99 -11.45
C SER A 45 -9.35 20.72 -12.26
N PRO A 46 -9.44 20.74 -13.60
CA PRO A 46 -9.53 19.52 -14.44
C PRO A 46 -8.28 18.63 -14.47
N PHE A 47 -7.13 19.09 -13.96
CA PHE A 47 -5.86 18.36 -14.02
C PHE A 47 -5.31 18.14 -12.62
N LEU A 48 -4.75 16.95 -12.38
CA LEU A 48 -3.98 16.56 -11.19
C LEU A 48 -4.64 17.01 -9.88
N VAL A 49 -5.41 16.12 -9.27
CA VAL A 49 -6.06 16.35 -7.98
C VAL A 49 -5.15 15.91 -6.84
N VAL A 50 -5.35 16.46 -5.65
CA VAL A 50 -4.77 15.87 -4.44
C VAL A 50 -5.18 14.41 -4.36
N ASP A 51 -4.22 13.55 -4.01
CA ASP A 51 -4.52 12.17 -3.66
C ASP A 51 -5.16 12.16 -2.26
N ASP A 52 -6.41 11.74 -2.18
CA ASP A 52 -7.22 11.65 -0.97
C ASP A 52 -7.26 10.23 -0.37
N VAL A 53 -6.52 9.30 -0.98
CA VAL A 53 -6.29 7.94 -0.48
C VAL A 53 -4.91 7.85 0.18
N ASN A 54 -3.88 8.41 -0.46
CA ASN A 54 -2.54 8.59 0.10
C ASN A 54 -2.34 10.08 0.37
N PRO A 55 -1.98 10.51 1.60
CA PRO A 55 -1.94 11.93 1.90
C PRO A 55 -0.85 12.61 1.05
N SER A 56 -1.30 13.37 0.05
CA SER A 56 -0.48 14.26 -0.79
C SER A 56 -0.23 15.61 -0.11
N VAL A 57 -0.97 15.89 0.95
CA VAL A 57 -0.84 17.05 1.84
C VAL A 57 -0.35 16.59 3.20
N THR A 58 0.93 16.80 3.50
CA THR A 58 1.60 16.15 4.65
C THR A 58 2.59 17.04 5.39
N ALA A 59 2.94 16.61 6.60
CA ALA A 59 4.14 17.04 7.31
C ALA A 59 5.35 16.28 6.78
N PHE A 60 6.55 16.70 7.18
CA PHE A 60 7.80 16.03 6.79
C PHE A 60 7.78 14.51 7.07
N SER A 61 7.18 14.10 8.18
CA SER A 61 7.04 12.71 8.60
C SER A 61 6.00 11.89 7.81
N GLY A 62 5.27 12.52 6.89
CA GLY A 62 4.13 11.91 6.19
C GLY A 62 2.80 12.00 6.95
N PHE A 63 2.79 12.52 8.17
CA PHE A 63 1.54 12.77 8.91
C PHE A 63 0.64 13.73 8.11
N PRO A 64 -0.66 13.44 7.94
CA PRO A 64 -1.53 14.22 7.07
C PRO A 64 -1.78 15.61 7.65
N MET A 65 -1.67 16.62 6.78
CA MET A 65 -1.87 18.02 7.11
C MET A 65 -3.08 18.57 6.39
N CYS A 66 -3.61 19.70 6.85
CA CYS A 66 -4.81 20.30 6.29
C CYS A 66 -4.82 21.82 6.38
N VAL A 67 -5.64 22.46 5.54
CA VAL A 67 -5.99 23.87 5.64
C VAL A 67 -7.34 23.97 6.36
N PRO A 68 -7.44 24.64 7.53
CA PRO A 68 -8.70 24.76 8.25
C PRO A 68 -9.81 25.36 7.39
N ARG A 69 -10.98 24.72 7.34
CA ARG A 69 -12.16 25.21 6.59
C ARG A 69 -12.96 26.26 7.36
N SER A 70 -12.74 26.32 8.66
CA SER A 70 -13.34 27.29 9.58
C SER A 70 -12.50 27.37 10.85
N THR A 71 -12.86 28.29 11.76
CA THR A 71 -12.23 28.41 13.08
C THR A 71 -12.47 27.19 13.98
N ASN A 72 -13.55 26.44 13.74
CA ASN A 72 -13.97 25.27 14.54
C ASN A 72 -13.96 23.97 13.71
N ASP A 73 -13.03 23.84 12.77
CA ASP A 73 -12.94 22.65 11.91
C ASP A 73 -12.56 21.40 12.72
N THR A 74 -13.53 20.50 12.94
CA THR A 74 -13.33 19.26 13.71
C THR A 74 -12.44 18.24 12.99
N LEU A 75 -12.30 18.37 11.67
CA LEU A 75 -11.46 17.51 10.83
C LEU A 75 -10.05 18.11 10.65
N CYS A 76 -9.86 19.38 10.98
CA CYS A 76 -8.57 20.08 10.96
C CYS A 76 -8.38 21.01 12.20
N PRO A 77 -8.49 20.49 13.43
CA PRO A 77 -8.56 21.37 14.59
C PRO A 77 -7.17 21.92 14.98
N MET A 78 -7.13 23.21 15.32
CA MET A 78 -5.91 23.90 15.77
C MET A 78 -5.23 23.23 16.98
N SER A 79 -5.99 22.49 17.79
CA SER A 79 -5.45 21.72 18.93
C SER A 79 -4.47 20.62 18.50
N GLN A 80 -4.45 20.20 17.24
CA GLN A 80 -3.46 19.23 16.71
C GLN A 80 -2.08 19.85 16.49
N ARG A 81 -1.95 21.17 16.65
CA ARG A 81 -0.67 21.88 16.51
C ARG A 81 -0.31 22.58 17.83
N PRO A 82 0.45 21.92 18.72
CA PRO A 82 0.86 22.52 19.98
C PRO A 82 1.79 23.73 19.75
N LEU A 83 1.68 24.70 20.65
CA LEU A 83 2.55 25.87 20.70
C LEU A 83 3.75 25.58 21.61
N VAL A 84 4.85 26.29 21.37
CA VAL A 84 5.99 26.30 22.30
C VAL A 84 5.53 26.91 23.62
N ALA A 85 5.84 26.25 24.74
CA ALA A 85 5.43 26.72 26.07
C ALA A 85 5.87 28.18 26.30
N GLY A 86 4.91 29.03 26.71
CA GLY A 86 5.15 30.47 26.93
C GLY A 86 5.29 31.31 25.66
N SER A 87 4.97 30.77 24.48
CA SER A 87 5.07 31.44 23.18
C SER A 87 3.82 31.23 22.33
N THR A 88 3.59 32.14 21.38
CA THR A 88 2.60 31.97 20.31
C THR A 88 3.17 31.23 19.10
N ALA A 89 4.46 30.90 19.13
CA ALA A 89 5.12 30.20 18.04
C ALA A 89 4.75 28.71 18.02
N PRO A 90 4.55 28.12 16.83
CA PRO A 90 4.19 26.72 16.71
C PRO A 90 5.36 25.79 17.00
N GLN A 91 5.09 24.68 17.68
CA GLN A 91 6.08 23.61 17.82
C GLN A 91 6.31 22.92 16.46
N ARG A 92 7.57 22.60 16.18
CA ARG A 92 8.00 22.01 14.89
C ARG A 92 8.15 20.50 14.95
N ILE A 93 8.53 19.96 16.11
CA ILE A 93 8.76 18.54 16.33
C ILE A 93 7.98 18.13 17.57
N PHE A 94 6.99 17.25 17.43
CA PHE A 94 6.11 16.83 18.52
C PHE A 94 5.41 15.50 18.19
N PRO A 95 4.99 14.72 19.22
CA PRO A 95 4.08 13.60 19.01
C PRO A 95 2.68 14.10 18.65
N ALA A 96 1.99 13.37 17.77
CA ALA A 96 0.61 13.67 17.40
C ALA A 96 -0.30 13.73 18.65
N VAL A 97 -1.13 14.78 18.74
CA VAL A 97 -2.07 14.94 19.86
C VAL A 97 -3.20 13.93 19.76
N ASP A 98 -3.80 13.80 18.57
CA ASP A 98 -4.64 12.65 18.20
C ASP A 98 -4.13 12.10 16.86
N PRO A 99 -3.59 10.87 16.83
CA PRO A 99 -3.01 10.33 15.62
C PRO A 99 -4.06 9.98 14.55
N LEU A 100 -5.36 10.01 14.84
CA LEU A 100 -6.46 9.75 13.90
C LEU A 100 -7.07 11.01 13.25
N VAL A 101 -6.51 12.19 13.53
CA VAL A 101 -6.98 13.48 13.00
C VAL A 101 -5.81 14.25 12.39
N MET A 102 -6.04 14.86 11.22
CA MET A 102 -5.03 15.69 10.56
C MET A 102 -4.64 16.92 11.40
N ALA A 103 -3.42 17.41 11.19
CA ALA A 103 -2.94 18.62 11.84
C ALA A 103 -2.97 19.82 10.88
N PRO A 104 -3.41 21.02 11.32
CA PRO A 104 -3.45 22.18 10.44
C PRO A 104 -2.05 22.69 10.07
N PHE A 105 -1.93 23.20 8.84
CA PHE A 105 -0.86 24.14 8.53
C PHE A 105 -1.01 25.41 9.37
N MET A 106 0.10 26.09 9.63
CA MET A 106 0.11 27.40 10.29
C MET A 106 1.01 28.39 9.57
N VAL A 107 0.73 29.68 9.83
CA VAL A 107 1.63 30.76 9.44
C VAL A 107 3.03 30.50 9.99
N GLY A 108 4.03 30.65 9.13
CA GLY A 108 5.42 30.34 9.42
C GLY A 108 5.84 28.90 9.11
N ASP A 109 4.93 27.99 8.75
CA ASP A 109 5.34 26.69 8.20
C ASP A 109 6.09 26.88 6.89
N PHE A 110 7.20 26.14 6.73
CA PHE A 110 7.97 26.11 5.49
C PHE A 110 7.49 24.90 4.71
N ILE A 111 6.90 25.16 3.54
CA ILE A 111 6.28 24.14 2.72
C ILE A 111 7.01 24.03 1.38
N GLU A 112 7.10 22.80 0.89
CA GLU A 112 7.29 22.49 -0.52
C GLU A 112 5.93 22.22 -1.13
N TYR A 113 5.69 22.70 -2.34
CA TYR A 113 4.43 22.51 -3.04
C TYR A 113 4.66 22.29 -4.53
N THR A 114 3.79 21.48 -5.12
CA THR A 114 3.84 21.11 -6.53
C THR A 114 2.46 21.26 -7.15
N GLY A 115 2.43 21.88 -8.33
CA GLY A 115 1.19 22.22 -9.00
C GLY A 115 1.39 22.86 -10.36
N PHE A 116 0.36 23.53 -10.85
CA PHE A 116 0.40 24.29 -12.10
C PHE A 116 -0.10 25.72 -11.89
N LYS A 117 0.43 26.66 -12.68
CA LYS A 117 -0.05 28.05 -12.66
C LYS A 117 -1.40 28.15 -13.36
N ALA A 118 -2.37 28.73 -12.66
CA ALA A 118 -3.64 29.15 -13.24
C ALA A 118 -3.55 30.56 -13.84
N ALA A 119 -4.44 30.90 -14.78
CA ALA A 119 -4.49 32.21 -15.43
C ALA A 119 -4.65 33.39 -14.44
N ASN A 120 -5.26 33.16 -13.28
CA ASN A 120 -5.45 34.15 -12.23
C ASN A 120 -4.18 34.40 -11.37
N GLY A 121 -3.07 33.72 -11.65
CA GLY A 121 -1.81 33.84 -10.91
C GLY A 121 -1.73 32.98 -9.64
N GLU A 122 -2.76 32.19 -9.32
CA GLU A 122 -2.68 31.15 -8.29
C GLU A 122 -1.88 29.94 -8.80
N LEU A 123 -1.24 29.24 -7.87
CA LEU A 123 -0.68 27.92 -8.13
C LEU A 123 -1.64 26.87 -7.59
N ILE A 124 -2.19 26.06 -8.50
CA ILE A 124 -3.12 24.99 -8.17
C ILE A 124 -2.30 23.74 -7.81
N ALA A 125 -2.22 23.44 -6.53
CA ALA A 125 -1.37 22.38 -5.99
C ALA A 125 -2.13 21.07 -5.83
N TYR A 126 -1.49 19.98 -6.22
CA TYR A 126 -1.94 18.61 -5.97
C TYR A 126 -1.10 17.93 -4.88
N ALA A 127 0.03 18.52 -4.49
CA ALA A 127 0.87 18.02 -3.39
C ALA A 127 1.48 19.19 -2.61
N VAL A 128 1.47 19.08 -1.28
CA VAL A 128 2.08 20.07 -0.36
C VAL A 128 2.71 19.34 0.82
N THR A 129 3.97 19.63 1.13
CA THR A 129 4.67 19.07 2.28
C THR A 129 5.19 20.19 3.19
N ALA A 130 4.84 20.18 4.47
CA ALA A 130 5.48 21.00 5.51
C ALA A 130 6.82 20.38 5.93
N THR A 131 7.91 20.77 5.26
CA THR A 131 9.22 20.12 5.44
C THR A 131 9.93 20.49 6.74
N ASN A 132 9.50 21.55 7.41
CA ASN A 132 9.99 21.93 8.73
C ASN A 132 9.08 21.48 9.89
N VAL A 133 8.05 20.67 9.64
CA VAL A 133 7.17 20.11 10.68
C VAL A 133 7.31 18.60 10.70
N GLN A 134 7.66 18.03 11.85
CA GLN A 134 7.76 16.60 12.07
C GLN A 134 6.79 16.17 13.16
N ILE A 135 5.77 15.42 12.77
CA ILE A 135 4.75 14.88 13.68
C ILE A 135 4.96 13.38 13.82
N THR A 136 5.26 12.91 15.03
CA THR A 136 5.54 11.50 15.28
C THR A 136 4.34 10.75 15.84
N THR A 137 4.19 9.48 15.48
CA THR A 137 3.22 8.55 16.07
C THR A 137 3.95 7.34 16.66
N THR A 138 3.20 6.45 17.30
CA THR A 138 3.71 5.19 17.84
C THR A 138 2.68 4.10 17.59
N GLY A 139 3.10 3.01 16.95
CA GLY A 139 2.21 1.96 16.49
C GLY A 139 1.30 2.43 15.35
N ALA A 140 0.11 1.83 15.30
CA ALA A 140 -0.94 2.23 14.37
C ALA A 140 -1.75 3.42 14.94
N PRO A 141 -1.97 4.50 14.16
CA PRO A 141 -1.60 4.66 12.76
C PRO A 141 -0.13 5.08 12.56
N THR A 142 0.47 4.55 11.50
CA THR A 142 1.74 5.02 10.96
C THR A 142 1.48 5.70 9.62
N TYR A 143 2.03 6.88 9.42
CA TYR A 143 1.94 7.60 8.16
C TYR A 143 3.25 7.53 7.41
N ILE A 144 3.17 7.45 6.08
CA ILE A 144 4.31 7.23 5.19
C ILE A 144 4.32 8.36 4.16
N ARG A 145 5.51 8.88 3.86
CA ARG A 145 5.76 9.74 2.71
C ARG A 145 6.92 9.14 1.92
N VAL A 146 6.75 8.97 0.62
CA VAL A 146 7.84 8.55 -0.27
C VAL A 146 8.38 9.77 -0.99
N GLU A 147 9.69 9.97 -0.91
CA GLU A 147 10.42 11.05 -1.59
C GLU A 147 10.97 10.56 -2.93
N ASP A 148 11.62 9.39 -2.92
CA ASP A 148 12.22 8.77 -4.11
C ASP A 148 11.68 7.36 -4.32
N ALA A 149 11.24 7.05 -5.53
CA ALA A 149 10.98 5.70 -6.02
C ALA A 149 11.68 5.53 -7.37
N ILE A 150 13.01 5.34 -7.31
CA ILE A 150 13.88 5.21 -8.47
C ILE A 150 14.01 3.73 -8.80
N VAL A 151 13.65 3.34 -10.02
CA VAL A 151 13.67 1.94 -10.44
C VAL A 151 14.62 1.75 -11.61
N SER A 152 15.58 0.85 -11.42
CA SER A 152 16.51 0.44 -12.46
C SER A 152 15.87 -0.60 -13.38
N VAL A 153 16.03 -0.41 -14.68
CA VAL A 153 15.59 -1.36 -15.71
C VAL A 153 16.70 -2.39 -15.93
N ALA A 154 16.39 -3.67 -15.81
CA ALA A 154 17.33 -4.76 -15.89
C ALA A 154 17.58 -5.17 -17.35
N THR A 155 18.81 -5.61 -17.62
CA THR A 155 19.17 -6.25 -18.89
C THR A 155 20.10 -7.43 -18.63
N THR A 156 20.07 -8.43 -19.51
CA THR A 156 21.02 -9.55 -19.51
C THR A 156 22.23 -9.29 -20.41
N ASN A 157 22.29 -8.15 -21.08
CA ASN A 157 23.37 -7.80 -21.98
C ASN A 157 24.62 -7.38 -21.18
N ALA A 158 25.70 -8.15 -21.31
CA ALA A 158 26.95 -7.93 -20.59
C ALA A 158 27.68 -6.63 -20.98
N ASN A 159 27.28 -5.97 -22.07
CA ASN A 159 27.84 -4.68 -22.49
C ASN A 159 27.22 -3.49 -21.75
N PHE A 160 26.30 -3.74 -20.81
CA PHE A 160 25.59 -2.71 -20.07
C PHE A 160 25.81 -2.82 -18.57
N GLU A 161 25.86 -1.68 -17.91
CA GLU A 161 25.75 -1.55 -16.46
C GLU A 161 24.31 -1.20 -16.08
N VAL A 162 23.81 -1.85 -15.01
CA VAL A 162 22.48 -1.60 -14.47
C VAL A 162 22.61 -0.86 -13.16
N ALA A 163 21.89 0.26 -13.04
CA ALA A 163 21.87 1.07 -11.83
C ALA A 163 21.23 0.36 -10.62
N GLU A 164 21.35 0.98 -9.45
CA GLU A 164 20.66 0.55 -8.23
C GLU A 164 19.19 1.00 -8.25
N THR A 165 18.27 0.11 -7.90
CA THR A 165 16.89 0.51 -7.55
C THR A 165 16.87 1.02 -6.12
N ARG A 166 16.26 2.19 -5.90
CA ARG A 166 16.27 2.88 -4.61
C ARG A 166 14.91 3.45 -4.25
N PHE A 167 14.49 3.15 -3.02
CA PHE A 167 13.34 3.80 -2.39
C PHE A 167 13.79 4.61 -1.18
N VAL A 168 13.29 5.84 -1.08
CA VAL A 168 13.48 6.72 0.06
C VAL A 168 12.13 7.15 0.60
N ALA A 169 11.87 6.80 1.85
CA ALA A 169 10.63 7.16 2.52
C ALA A 169 10.91 7.76 3.91
N TYR A 170 9.89 8.42 4.45
CA TYR A 170 9.82 8.90 5.82
C TYR A 170 8.56 8.36 6.47
N SER A 171 8.61 8.19 7.79
CA SER A 171 7.49 7.66 8.56
C SER A 171 7.25 8.48 9.82
N SER A 172 5.99 8.58 10.24
CA SER A 172 5.65 9.17 11.55
C SER A 172 6.08 8.27 12.71
N ASP A 173 6.26 6.97 12.49
CA ASP A 173 6.70 6.01 13.49
C ASP A 173 8.07 5.41 13.13
N ALA A 174 9.03 5.54 14.04
CA ALA A 174 10.40 5.01 13.89
C ALA A 174 10.49 3.50 14.18
N SER A 175 9.51 2.93 14.87
CA SER A 175 9.45 1.50 15.19
C SER A 175 8.91 0.66 14.03
N ALA A 176 8.26 1.29 13.04
CA ALA A 176 7.75 0.62 11.87
C ALA A 176 8.90 0.11 10.97
N THR A 177 8.63 -0.98 10.26
CA THR A 177 9.39 -1.44 9.08
C THR A 177 8.51 -1.18 7.85
N LEU A 178 9.09 -0.77 6.72
CA LEU A 178 8.31 -0.44 5.51
C LEU A 178 8.52 -1.52 4.45
N ALA A 179 7.49 -2.29 4.15
CA ALA A 179 7.51 -3.26 3.06
C ALA A 179 7.11 -2.60 1.74
N ILE A 180 7.75 -2.99 0.65
CA ILE A 180 7.55 -2.46 -0.71
C ILE A 180 7.01 -3.60 -1.57
N SER A 181 5.96 -3.31 -2.34
CA SER A 181 5.35 -4.22 -3.31
C SER A 181 5.07 -3.50 -4.63
N ALA A 182 5.23 -4.19 -5.75
CA ALA A 182 4.76 -3.73 -7.06
C ALA A 182 3.22 -3.86 -7.13
N ILE A 183 2.56 -2.86 -7.70
CA ILE A 183 1.11 -2.89 -7.97
C ILE A 183 0.90 -3.42 -9.39
N ASP A 184 0.65 -4.71 -9.54
CA ASP A 184 0.39 -5.31 -10.85
C ASP A 184 -1.11 -5.21 -11.17
N ILE A 185 -1.48 -4.71 -12.35
CA ILE A 185 -2.87 -4.48 -12.76
C ILE A 185 -3.25 -5.49 -13.83
N ASN A 186 -4.38 -6.20 -13.63
CA ASN A 186 -4.93 -7.04 -14.68
C ASN A 186 -5.58 -6.16 -15.78
N PRO A 187 -5.14 -6.24 -17.04
CA PRO A 187 -5.61 -5.36 -18.11
C PRO A 187 -7.08 -5.60 -18.53
N CYS A 188 -7.68 -6.74 -18.16
CA CYS A 188 -9.07 -7.05 -18.47
C CYS A 188 -10.05 -6.75 -17.33
N THR A 189 -9.59 -6.68 -16.09
CA THR A 189 -10.48 -6.58 -14.92
C THR A 189 -10.19 -5.38 -14.02
N GLY A 190 -9.10 -4.65 -14.24
CA GLY A 190 -8.67 -3.53 -13.41
C GLY A 190 -8.13 -3.97 -12.06
N LYS A 191 -8.20 -5.27 -11.75
CA LYS A 191 -7.87 -5.81 -10.44
C LYS A 191 -6.38 -5.67 -10.17
N THR A 192 -6.06 -5.00 -9.06
CA THR A 192 -4.70 -4.84 -8.56
C THR A 192 -4.27 -6.06 -7.75
N THR A 193 -3.05 -6.52 -7.96
CA THR A 193 -2.38 -7.51 -7.11
C THR A 193 -1.05 -6.95 -6.62
N PHE A 194 -0.58 -7.39 -5.45
CA PHE A 194 0.62 -6.86 -4.82
C PHE A 194 1.72 -7.90 -4.82
N ARG A 195 2.72 -7.70 -5.67
CA ARG A 195 3.89 -8.58 -5.74
C ARG A 195 4.99 -8.03 -4.84
N ALA A 196 5.42 -8.84 -3.88
CA ALA A 196 6.45 -8.44 -2.92
C ALA A 196 7.77 -8.10 -3.63
N VAL A 197 8.34 -6.96 -3.27
CA VAL A 197 9.56 -6.41 -3.88
C VAL A 197 10.70 -6.42 -2.87
N GLY A 198 10.47 -5.87 -1.68
CA GLY A 198 11.50 -5.79 -0.65
C GLY A 198 11.08 -4.94 0.53
N VAL A 199 12.07 -4.45 1.28
CA VAL A 199 11.86 -3.79 2.57
C VAL A 199 12.80 -2.61 2.71
N ALA A 200 12.26 -1.46 3.12
CA ALA A 200 13.05 -0.33 3.56
C ALA A 200 13.21 -0.38 5.08
N ASN A 201 14.44 -0.19 5.53
CA ASN A 201 14.79 -0.18 6.94
C ASN A 201 15.05 1.24 7.41
N LEU A 202 14.80 1.50 8.70
CA LEU A 202 15.14 2.76 9.33
C LEU A 202 16.66 2.99 9.22
N ARG A 203 17.04 4.16 8.71
CA ARG A 203 18.44 4.60 8.67
C ARG A 203 18.88 4.94 10.09
N ALA A 204 19.81 4.14 10.60
CA ALA A 204 20.37 4.31 11.95
C ALA A 204 20.94 5.74 12.15
N GLY A 205 20.72 6.28 13.34
CA GLY A 205 21.22 7.61 13.73
C GLY A 205 20.50 8.80 13.09
N THR A 206 19.37 8.59 12.41
CA THR A 206 18.58 9.69 11.84
C THR A 206 17.43 10.09 12.76
N THR A 207 17.28 11.39 13.00
CA THR A 207 16.14 11.96 13.76
C THR A 207 14.87 12.10 12.90
N ARG A 208 14.99 11.87 11.59
CA ARG A 208 13.97 12.12 10.56
C ARG A 208 13.08 10.91 10.25
N ASN A 209 13.24 9.80 10.96
CA ASN A 209 12.59 8.53 10.65
C ASN A 209 12.73 8.17 9.16
N LYS A 210 13.96 8.26 8.64
CA LYS A 210 14.25 8.04 7.22
C LYS A 210 14.41 6.56 6.94
N TYR A 211 13.69 6.04 5.97
CA TYR A 211 13.74 4.65 5.51
C TYR A 211 14.38 4.60 4.13
N VAL A 212 15.28 3.64 3.94
CA VAL A 212 15.95 3.44 2.65
C VAL A 212 15.93 1.95 2.29
N ALA A 213 15.48 1.64 1.09
CA ALA A 213 15.69 0.35 0.44
C ALA A 213 16.59 0.53 -0.77
N ARG A 214 17.49 -0.42 -0.96
CA ARG A 214 18.44 -0.46 -2.08
C ARG A 214 18.51 -1.88 -2.60
N PHE A 215 18.39 -2.02 -3.91
CA PHE A 215 18.46 -3.31 -4.59
C PHE A 215 19.42 -3.18 -5.77
N ASP A 216 20.49 -3.97 -5.76
CA ASP A 216 21.43 -4.00 -6.89
C ASP A 216 20.72 -4.56 -8.13
N GLY A 217 20.82 -3.89 -9.28
CA GLY A 217 20.12 -4.25 -10.51
C GLY A 217 20.30 -5.72 -10.94
N GLU A 218 21.49 -6.30 -10.77
CA GLU A 218 21.75 -7.71 -11.10
C GLU A 218 21.23 -8.72 -10.05
N ALA A 219 21.01 -8.29 -8.81
CA ALA A 219 20.61 -9.14 -7.68
C ALA A 219 19.24 -8.79 -7.10
N ALA A 220 18.51 -7.89 -7.76
CA ALA A 220 17.17 -7.50 -7.38
C ALA A 220 16.31 -8.77 -7.23
N PRO A 221 15.49 -8.88 -6.16
CA PRO A 221 14.57 -10.01 -5.99
C PRO A 221 13.75 -10.24 -7.25
N ASN A 222 13.19 -11.45 -7.44
CA ASN A 222 12.40 -11.83 -8.62
C ASN A 222 11.28 -10.82 -9.01
N GLY A 223 10.95 -9.86 -8.13
CA GLY A 223 10.10 -8.70 -8.37
C GLY A 223 10.58 -7.68 -9.42
N PHE A 224 11.86 -7.62 -9.81
CA PHE A 224 12.35 -6.59 -10.74
C PHE A 224 12.93 -7.11 -12.06
N LYS A 225 12.92 -8.43 -12.30
CA LYS A 225 13.65 -9.03 -13.43
C LYS A 225 12.81 -9.37 -14.66
N SER A 226 11.49 -9.37 -14.52
CA SER A 226 10.60 -9.91 -15.57
C SER A 226 9.37 -9.05 -15.84
N SER A 227 9.10 -8.03 -15.03
CA SER A 227 7.91 -7.17 -15.18
C SER A 227 8.00 -5.93 -14.30
N TYR A 228 7.79 -4.77 -14.92
CA TYR A 228 7.75 -3.45 -14.30
C TYR A 228 6.35 -2.87 -14.30
N THR A 229 6.00 -2.22 -13.20
CA THR A 229 4.74 -1.50 -13.01
C THR A 229 4.98 0.00 -12.83
N ARG A 230 3.95 0.81 -13.09
CA ARG A 230 3.97 2.27 -12.91
C ARG A 230 4.06 2.68 -11.44
N GLU A 231 3.49 1.87 -10.54
CA GLU A 231 3.28 2.26 -9.14
C GLU A 231 3.68 1.14 -8.16
N TYR A 232 4.21 1.56 -7.01
CA TYR A 232 4.60 0.67 -5.92
C TYR A 232 3.80 1.05 -4.67
N ARG A 233 3.47 0.04 -3.87
CA ARG A 233 2.84 0.21 -2.57
C ARG A 233 3.86 0.02 -1.46
N VAL A 234 3.96 1.01 -0.59
CA VAL A 234 4.70 0.94 0.67
C VAL A 234 3.72 0.68 1.81
N THR A 235 3.99 -0.32 2.65
CA THR A 235 3.12 -0.72 3.77
C THR A 235 3.92 -0.78 5.07
N ALA A 236 3.44 -0.09 6.11
CA ALA A 236 4.08 -0.04 7.42
C ALA A 236 3.86 -1.31 8.23
N SER A 237 4.83 -1.65 9.09
CA SER A 237 4.81 -2.87 9.91
C SER A 237 3.81 -2.86 11.07
N THR A 238 3.13 -1.74 11.26
CA THR A 238 2.23 -1.49 12.38
C THR A 238 0.77 -1.78 12.03
N GLY A 239 0.46 -2.04 10.75
CA GLY A 239 -0.90 -2.27 10.25
C GLY A 239 -1.54 -1.02 9.65
N THR A 240 -2.77 -1.17 9.18
CA THR A 240 -3.54 -0.09 8.54
C THR A 240 -4.73 0.34 9.38
N VAL A 241 -5.04 1.63 9.37
CA VAL A 241 -6.16 2.20 10.13
C VAL A 241 -6.83 3.29 9.29
N LYS A 242 -8.17 3.28 9.25
CA LYS A 242 -8.92 4.41 8.68
C LYS A 242 -9.02 5.54 9.70
N THR A 243 -8.59 6.74 9.30
CA THR A 243 -8.66 7.94 10.15
C THR A 243 -10.08 8.50 10.17
N ARG A 244 -10.35 9.45 11.08
CA ARG A 244 -11.65 10.15 11.11
C ARG A 244 -11.85 11.03 9.86
N ASN A 245 -10.75 11.34 9.16
CA ASN A 245 -10.75 12.09 7.91
C ASN A 245 -10.97 11.21 6.66
N GLY A 246 -11.15 9.89 6.82
CA GLY A 246 -11.36 8.97 5.70
C GLY A 246 -10.07 8.44 5.05
N LEU A 247 -8.90 8.94 5.45
CA LEU A 247 -7.60 8.50 4.96
C LEU A 247 -7.26 7.10 5.48
N THR A 248 -6.52 6.31 4.70
CA THR A 248 -6.03 5.00 5.15
C THR A 248 -4.56 5.11 5.55
N ALA A 249 -4.29 5.18 6.84
CA ALA A 249 -2.93 5.16 7.37
C ALA A 249 -2.31 3.77 7.24
N GLY A 250 -0.97 3.71 7.25
CA GLY A 250 -0.18 2.48 7.18
C GLY A 250 0.17 2.01 5.77
N ILE A 251 -0.37 2.67 4.73
CA ILE A 251 -0.10 2.39 3.33
C ILE A 251 0.17 3.68 2.56
N TYR A 252 0.96 3.57 1.50
CA TYR A 252 1.21 4.65 0.56
C TYR A 252 1.48 4.07 -0.83
N ALA A 253 0.69 4.45 -1.83
CA ALA A 253 1.02 4.17 -3.24
C ALA A 253 1.88 5.31 -3.80
N THR A 254 3.03 4.97 -4.36
CA THR A 254 3.95 5.92 -4.99
C THR A 254 4.07 5.57 -6.48
N PRO A 255 3.97 6.55 -7.39
CA PRO A 255 4.46 6.35 -8.74
C PRO A 255 5.98 6.16 -8.72
N VAL A 256 6.52 5.53 -9.76
CA VAL A 256 7.96 5.57 -10.02
C VAL A 256 8.33 7.00 -10.40
N THR A 257 9.25 7.58 -9.62
CA THR A 257 9.72 8.96 -9.82
C THR A 257 10.74 9.04 -10.94
N GLU A 258 11.50 7.97 -11.16
CA GLU A 258 12.52 7.87 -12.20
C GLU A 258 12.75 6.42 -12.62
N TRP A 259 12.82 6.21 -13.93
CA TRP A 259 13.26 4.96 -14.54
C TRP A 259 14.69 5.12 -15.05
N ILE A 260 15.63 4.35 -14.51
CA ILE A 260 17.02 4.37 -14.98
C ILE A 260 17.24 3.21 -15.94
N GLN A 261 17.48 3.53 -17.21
CA GLN A 261 17.80 2.55 -18.24
C GLN A 261 19.26 2.06 -18.10
N PRO A 262 19.59 0.85 -18.58
CA PRO A 262 20.97 0.38 -18.58
C PRO A 262 21.88 1.30 -19.41
N GLU A 263 23.09 1.52 -18.93
CA GLU A 263 24.09 2.35 -19.61
C GLU A 263 25.16 1.48 -20.28
N LEU A 264 25.58 1.85 -21.49
CA LEU A 264 26.58 1.13 -22.25
C LEU A 264 27.97 1.34 -21.64
N ILE A 265 28.68 0.25 -21.32
CA ILE A 265 30.02 0.30 -20.71
C ILE A 265 31.16 0.01 -21.69
N VAL A 266 30.86 -0.35 -22.93
CA VAL A 266 31.87 -0.66 -23.95
C VAL A 266 32.01 0.54 -24.92
N PRO A 267 33.14 1.25 -24.89
CA PRO A 267 33.38 2.36 -25.82
C PRO A 267 33.30 1.90 -27.28
N GLY A 268 32.65 2.72 -28.11
CA GLY A 268 32.55 2.49 -29.56
C GLY A 268 31.40 1.59 -30.01
N LEU A 269 30.61 1.03 -29.10
CA LEU A 269 29.32 0.42 -29.46
C LEU A 269 28.23 1.49 -29.61
N GLU A 270 27.25 1.21 -30.45
CA GLU A 270 26.08 2.07 -30.62
C GLU A 270 25.11 1.91 -29.43
N PRO A 271 24.40 2.99 -29.03
CA PRO A 271 23.29 2.89 -28.10
C PRO A 271 22.23 1.92 -28.64
N ILE A 272 21.78 0.97 -27.81
CA ILE A 272 20.70 0.05 -28.17
C ILE A 272 19.34 0.61 -27.73
N PRO A 273 18.22 0.12 -28.30
CA PRO A 273 16.89 0.47 -27.84
C PRO A 273 16.66 0.12 -26.36
N TYR A 274 15.94 1.00 -25.64
CA TYR A 274 15.51 0.74 -24.27
C TYR A 274 14.53 -0.44 -24.18
N GLU A 275 14.52 -1.11 -23.03
CA GLU A 275 13.77 -2.35 -22.78
C GLU A 275 12.29 -2.10 -22.42
N PHE A 276 11.56 -1.35 -23.26
CA PHE A 276 10.15 -1.01 -23.01
C PHE A 276 9.22 -2.25 -22.92
N GLN A 277 9.61 -3.37 -23.52
CA GLN A 277 8.89 -4.65 -23.44
C GLN A 277 8.73 -5.19 -22.01
N LEU A 278 9.59 -4.78 -21.07
CA LEU A 278 9.53 -5.21 -19.68
C LEU A 278 8.49 -4.43 -18.85
N PHE A 279 7.90 -3.38 -19.42
CA PHE A 279 6.94 -2.51 -18.75
C PHE A 279 5.52 -3.00 -19.05
N ASP A 280 4.92 -3.69 -18.08
CA ASP A 280 3.59 -4.30 -18.26
C ASP A 280 2.53 -3.28 -18.64
N HIS A 281 2.58 -2.07 -18.09
CA HIS A 281 1.62 -1.02 -18.43
C HIS A 281 1.80 -0.49 -19.86
N LEU A 282 2.96 -0.67 -20.49
CA LEU A 282 3.19 -0.30 -21.89
C LEU A 282 2.84 -1.46 -22.83
N THR A 283 3.16 -2.71 -22.45
CA THR A 283 2.91 -3.90 -23.29
C THR A 283 1.51 -4.48 -23.13
N LYS A 284 0.86 -4.26 -22.00
CA LYS A 284 -0.48 -4.77 -21.68
C LYS A 284 -1.54 -3.68 -21.63
N GLY A 285 -1.13 -2.44 -21.40
CA GLY A 285 -2.06 -1.36 -21.07
C GLY A 285 -2.59 -1.46 -19.63
N ILE A 286 -3.67 -0.76 -19.37
CA ILE A 286 -4.36 -0.65 -18.08
C ILE A 286 -5.86 -0.73 -18.38
N GLY A 287 -6.63 -1.50 -17.63
CA GLY A 287 -8.08 -1.40 -17.77
C GLY A 287 -8.87 -2.46 -17.03
N PRO A 288 -10.21 -2.38 -17.07
CA PRO A 288 -10.95 -1.12 -17.22
C PRO A 288 -10.76 -0.20 -16.00
N ASP A 289 -10.90 1.11 -16.19
CA ASP A 289 -11.11 2.06 -15.08
C ASP A 289 -12.55 1.97 -14.53
N ASP A 290 -12.87 2.77 -13.51
CA ASP A 290 -14.22 2.81 -12.91
C ASP A 290 -15.34 3.21 -13.89
N ASN A 291 -14.98 3.81 -15.04
CA ASN A 291 -15.89 4.19 -16.10
C ASN A 291 -15.96 3.13 -17.24
N GLY A 292 -15.27 2.00 -17.08
CA GLY A 292 -15.20 0.95 -18.10
C GLY A 292 -14.20 1.22 -19.22
N ASN A 293 -13.37 2.27 -19.12
CA ASN A 293 -12.41 2.61 -20.16
C ASN A 293 -11.21 1.66 -20.14
N PHE A 294 -10.88 1.13 -21.31
CA PHE A 294 -9.66 0.37 -21.52
C PHE A 294 -8.59 1.27 -22.13
N PHE A 295 -7.42 1.28 -21.50
CA PHE A 295 -6.22 1.89 -22.05
C PHE A 295 -5.36 0.75 -22.56
N GLY A 296 -5.36 0.53 -23.88
CA GLY A 296 -4.59 -0.53 -24.51
C GLY A 296 -3.08 -0.38 -24.32
N PRO A 297 -2.28 -1.34 -24.83
CA PRO A 297 -0.84 -1.14 -24.91
C PRO A 297 -0.48 0.10 -25.73
N LEU A 298 0.76 0.56 -25.59
CA LEU A 298 1.28 1.66 -26.39
C LEU A 298 1.22 1.31 -27.89
N ASP A 299 0.54 2.15 -28.66
CA ASP A 299 0.35 1.98 -30.11
C ASP A 299 0.68 3.30 -30.85
N PRO A 300 1.69 3.33 -31.74
CA PRO A 300 2.59 2.23 -32.09
C PRO A 300 3.58 1.89 -30.97
N PHE A 301 3.91 0.60 -30.82
CA PHE A 301 4.91 0.17 -29.84
C PHE A 301 6.33 0.51 -30.33
N PRO A 302 7.21 1.08 -29.48
CA PRO A 302 8.50 1.62 -29.89
C PRO A 302 9.56 0.56 -30.25
N GLN A 303 9.28 -0.73 -30.05
CA GLN A 303 10.19 -1.85 -30.34
C GLN A 303 9.57 -2.83 -31.32
N SER A 304 10.33 -3.23 -32.34
CA SER A 304 9.94 -4.25 -33.32
C SER A 304 9.96 -5.66 -32.72
N GLY A 305 9.04 -6.53 -33.14
CA GLY A 305 9.00 -7.93 -32.73
C GLY A 305 8.46 -8.19 -31.32
N VAL A 306 8.00 -7.15 -30.62
CA VAL A 306 7.34 -7.27 -29.31
C VAL A 306 5.86 -7.61 -29.49
N THR A 307 5.43 -8.70 -28.88
CA THR A 307 4.00 -9.05 -28.80
C THR A 307 3.36 -8.19 -27.73
N VAL A 308 2.48 -7.28 -28.13
CA VAL A 308 1.64 -6.50 -27.22
C VAL A 308 0.30 -7.21 -26.97
N PHE A 309 -0.26 -6.97 -25.79
CA PHE A 309 -1.57 -7.49 -25.42
C PHE A 309 -2.64 -6.98 -26.37
N ASN A 310 -3.61 -7.83 -26.72
CA ASN A 310 -4.75 -7.40 -27.49
C ASN A 310 -5.97 -7.19 -26.56
N PRO A 311 -6.40 -5.95 -26.32
CA PRO A 311 -7.57 -5.66 -25.47
C PRO A 311 -8.86 -6.31 -25.95
N THR A 312 -9.00 -6.62 -27.25
CA THR A 312 -10.19 -7.29 -27.78
C THR A 312 -10.32 -8.75 -27.31
N THR A 313 -9.29 -9.29 -26.66
CA THR A 313 -9.35 -10.61 -26.02
C THR A 313 -9.97 -10.57 -24.64
N CYS A 314 -10.12 -9.38 -24.04
CA CYS A 314 -10.88 -9.24 -22.82
C CYS A 314 -12.36 -9.57 -23.07
N PRO A 315 -13.05 -10.20 -22.10
CA PRO A 315 -14.50 -10.32 -22.18
C PRO A 315 -15.08 -8.92 -22.43
N VAL A 316 -15.98 -8.80 -23.42
CA VAL A 316 -16.68 -7.54 -23.66
C VAL A 316 -17.31 -7.14 -22.33
N VAL A 317 -16.94 -5.97 -21.81
CA VAL A 317 -17.72 -5.33 -20.75
C VAL A 317 -19.01 -4.93 -21.45
N GLN A 318 -19.98 -5.84 -21.50
CA GLN A 318 -21.30 -5.52 -21.99
C GLN A 318 -21.81 -4.38 -21.11
N PRO A 319 -22.26 -3.24 -21.68
CA PRO A 319 -23.10 -2.32 -20.93
C PRO A 319 -24.24 -3.18 -20.37
N PRO A 320 -24.44 -3.23 -19.05
CA PRO A 320 -25.38 -4.19 -18.50
C PRO A 320 -26.78 -3.86 -19.04
N ALA A 321 -27.39 -4.85 -19.70
CA ALA A 321 -28.78 -4.80 -20.12
C ALA A 321 -29.65 -4.76 -18.85
N GLY A 322 -29.98 -3.55 -18.38
CA GLY A 322 -30.57 -3.34 -17.06
C GLY A 322 -29.57 -3.68 -15.96
N GLY A 323 -28.95 -2.66 -15.35
CA GLY A 323 -27.90 -2.83 -14.34
C GLY A 323 -28.31 -3.80 -13.22
N LEU A 324 -27.60 -4.94 -13.14
CA LEU A 324 -27.47 -5.71 -11.91
C LEU A 324 -26.45 -5.01 -11.01
N PRO A 325 -26.69 -4.87 -9.69
CA PRO A 325 -25.64 -4.48 -8.76
C PRO A 325 -24.45 -5.44 -8.91
N VAL A 326 -23.23 -4.92 -9.01
CA VAL A 326 -22.02 -5.76 -9.02
C VAL A 326 -21.51 -5.84 -7.60
N ALA A 327 -21.82 -6.95 -6.93
CA ALA A 327 -21.37 -7.21 -5.58
C ALA A 327 -19.89 -7.62 -5.56
N SER A 328 -19.16 -7.17 -4.55
CA SER A 328 -17.81 -7.61 -4.21
C SER A 328 -17.70 -7.80 -2.71
N VAL A 329 -16.91 -8.79 -2.29
CA VAL A 329 -16.69 -9.10 -0.88
C VAL A 329 -15.21 -9.07 -0.58
N THR A 330 -14.87 -8.43 0.54
CA THR A 330 -13.55 -8.51 1.15
C THR A 330 -13.68 -9.11 2.54
N GLY A 331 -12.82 -10.06 2.88
CA GLY A 331 -12.81 -10.69 4.20
C GLY A 331 -11.53 -10.45 4.98
N THR A 332 -11.70 -10.25 6.28
CA THR A 332 -10.63 -9.84 7.18
C THR A 332 -10.74 -10.52 8.54
N ILE A 333 -9.60 -10.77 9.19
CA ILE A 333 -9.55 -11.23 10.58
C ILE A 333 -9.34 -10.01 11.48
N VAL A 334 -10.19 -9.86 12.51
CA VAL A 334 -10.07 -8.78 13.48
C VAL A 334 -9.01 -9.13 14.52
N VAL A 335 -7.93 -8.33 14.58
CA VAL A 335 -6.84 -8.52 15.55
C VAL A 335 -6.85 -7.37 16.57
N GLY A 336 -7.22 -7.68 17.82
CA GLY A 336 -7.28 -6.73 18.95
C GLY A 336 -8.41 -5.70 18.88
N THR A 337 -8.49 -4.81 19.88
CA THR A 337 -9.49 -3.71 19.96
C THR A 337 -9.23 -2.57 18.96
N ASN A 338 -8.04 -2.52 18.34
CA ASN A 338 -7.59 -1.42 17.47
C ASN A 338 -7.47 -1.80 15.98
N GLY A 339 -7.98 -2.97 15.56
CA GLY A 339 -8.35 -3.20 14.16
C GLY A 339 -7.20 -3.38 13.16
N SER A 340 -6.15 -4.14 13.47
CA SER A 340 -5.21 -4.57 12.43
C SER A 340 -5.88 -5.60 11.51
N VAL A 341 -5.84 -5.34 10.19
CA VAL A 341 -6.62 -6.05 9.17
C VAL A 341 -5.71 -6.81 8.20
N ALA A 342 -5.78 -8.14 8.18
CA ALA A 342 -5.34 -8.91 7.02
C ALA A 342 -6.43 -8.79 5.94
N VAL A 343 -6.17 -8.11 4.83
CA VAL A 343 -7.12 -8.00 3.71
C VAL A 343 -6.83 -9.12 2.73
N VAL A 344 -7.79 -10.03 2.58
CA VAL A 344 -7.71 -11.11 1.60
C VAL A 344 -8.93 -11.04 0.69
N GLU A 345 -8.67 -11.12 -0.60
CA GLU A 345 -9.72 -11.12 -1.62
C GLU A 345 -10.28 -12.53 -1.84
N ASP A 346 -9.52 -13.60 -1.55
CA ASP A 346 -9.97 -15.00 -1.64
C ASP A 346 -9.22 -15.97 -0.69
N ASN A 347 -9.94 -16.97 -0.16
CA ASN A 347 -9.39 -18.13 0.56
C ASN A 347 -8.61 -17.80 1.85
N LEU A 348 -9.26 -17.06 2.75
CA LEU A 348 -8.70 -16.70 4.05
C LEU A 348 -8.66 -17.92 4.98
N PHE A 349 -7.47 -18.28 5.48
CA PHE A 349 -7.35 -19.31 6.52
C PHE A 349 -7.70 -18.73 7.89
N VAL A 350 -8.57 -19.43 8.61
CA VAL A 350 -9.17 -18.94 9.87
C VAL A 350 -9.15 -20.03 10.93
N ARG A 351 -9.13 -19.62 12.21
CA ARG A 351 -9.26 -20.48 13.38
C ARG A 351 -10.56 -20.18 14.13
N ARG A 352 -10.98 -21.09 15.02
CA ARG A 352 -12.29 -21.01 15.70
C ARG A 352 -12.44 -19.80 16.62
N ASP A 353 -11.32 -19.33 17.16
CA ASP A 353 -11.23 -18.17 18.03
C ASP A 353 -11.12 -16.84 17.27
N ASP A 354 -11.09 -16.87 15.94
CA ASP A 354 -11.07 -15.67 15.12
C ASP A 354 -12.45 -15.01 15.03
N GLN A 355 -12.43 -13.69 15.01
CA GLN A 355 -13.55 -12.89 14.54
C GLN A 355 -13.25 -12.44 13.12
N LEU A 356 -14.17 -12.73 12.21
CA LEU A 356 -14.10 -12.27 10.83
C LEU A 356 -14.96 -11.03 10.66
N LEU A 357 -14.48 -10.08 9.88
CA LEU A 357 -15.24 -8.95 9.39
C LEU A 357 -15.25 -9.01 7.87
N PHE A 358 -16.44 -9.18 7.31
CA PHE A 358 -16.70 -9.06 5.88
C PHE A 358 -17.17 -7.65 5.55
N ARG A 359 -16.71 -7.14 4.42
CA ARG A 359 -17.19 -5.88 3.83
C ARG A 359 -17.68 -6.16 2.42
N GLY A 360 -18.91 -5.74 2.17
CA GLY A 360 -19.56 -5.78 0.89
C GLY A 360 -19.46 -4.42 0.22
N THR A 361 -19.05 -4.42 -1.04
CA THR A 361 -19.07 -3.24 -1.89
C THR A 361 -19.92 -3.50 -3.12
N GLN A 362 -20.58 -2.45 -3.60
CA GLN A 362 -21.13 -2.44 -4.94
C GLN A 362 -20.12 -1.70 -5.81
N THR A 363 -19.50 -2.37 -6.76
CA THR A 363 -18.40 -1.78 -7.55
C THR A 363 -18.91 -0.91 -8.70
N ASN A 364 -20.18 -1.05 -9.11
CA ASN A 364 -20.84 -0.18 -10.07
C ASN A 364 -21.80 0.82 -9.40
N ALA A 365 -21.50 1.28 -8.17
CA ALA A 365 -22.36 2.22 -7.45
C ALA A 365 -22.53 3.58 -8.16
N ASN A 366 -21.60 3.94 -9.04
CA ASN A 366 -21.64 5.17 -9.85
C ASN A 366 -22.44 5.02 -11.15
N ASP A 367 -22.95 3.81 -11.45
CA ASP A 367 -23.82 3.60 -12.61
C ASP A 367 -25.13 4.39 -12.43
N PRO A 368 -25.50 5.26 -13.39
CA PRO A 368 -26.74 6.03 -13.35
C PRO A 368 -28.00 5.19 -13.11
N ALA A 369 -27.99 3.90 -13.44
CA ALA A 369 -29.09 2.98 -13.16
C ALA A 369 -29.40 2.81 -11.66
N PHE A 370 -28.44 3.11 -10.77
CA PHE A 370 -28.60 3.05 -9.32
C PHE A 370 -28.56 4.44 -8.66
N ALA A 371 -28.56 5.52 -9.45
CA ALA A 371 -28.63 6.87 -8.89
C ALA A 371 -29.97 7.03 -8.13
N ASN A 372 -29.89 7.31 -6.83
CA ASN A 372 -31.01 7.37 -5.89
C ASN A 372 -31.69 6.01 -5.57
N ASP A 373 -31.03 4.90 -5.81
CA ASP A 373 -31.53 3.57 -5.45
C ASP A 373 -31.26 3.21 -3.99
N THR A 374 -32.21 2.51 -3.37
CA THR A 374 -32.07 1.97 -2.01
C THR A 374 -31.63 0.52 -2.08
N LEU A 375 -30.34 0.30 -1.92
CA LEU A 375 -29.75 -1.03 -2.01
C LEU A 375 -29.87 -1.79 -0.69
N THR A 376 -30.28 -3.05 -0.79
CA THR A 376 -30.40 -3.94 0.37
C THR A 376 -29.29 -4.99 0.33
N TYR A 377 -28.50 -5.07 1.38
CA TYR A 377 -27.38 -6.01 1.51
C TYR A 377 -27.78 -7.17 2.42
N THR A 378 -27.65 -8.39 1.94
CA THR A 378 -27.94 -9.60 2.73
C THR A 378 -26.77 -10.56 2.70
N TRP A 379 -26.42 -11.10 3.87
CA TRP A 379 -25.35 -12.07 4.04
C TRP A 379 -25.91 -13.43 4.42
N ALA A 380 -25.43 -14.47 3.75
CA ALA A 380 -25.81 -15.85 4.04
C ALA A 380 -24.61 -16.79 3.98
N LEU A 381 -24.66 -17.88 4.76
CA LEU A 381 -23.78 -19.02 4.56
C LEU A 381 -24.36 -19.92 3.46
N ASP A 382 -23.60 -20.18 2.40
CA ASP A 382 -23.93 -21.19 1.39
C ASP A 382 -23.64 -22.57 1.98
N GLN A 383 -24.64 -23.14 2.65
CA GLN A 383 -24.50 -24.42 3.36
C GLN A 383 -24.19 -25.58 2.41
N SER A 384 -24.57 -25.48 1.13
CA SER A 384 -24.30 -26.52 0.14
C SER A 384 -22.83 -26.57 -0.30
N ALA A 385 -22.14 -25.44 -0.20
CA ALA A 385 -20.73 -25.29 -0.53
C ALA A 385 -19.82 -25.20 0.72
N SER A 386 -20.39 -25.33 1.92
CA SER A 386 -19.69 -25.19 3.19
C SER A 386 -19.52 -26.53 3.91
N ALA A 387 -18.43 -26.65 4.66
CA ALA A 387 -18.09 -27.84 5.45
C ALA A 387 -19.04 -28.08 6.64
N GLY A 388 -19.85 -27.08 7.01
CA GLY A 388 -20.82 -27.18 8.09
C GLY A 388 -22.05 -26.29 7.85
N PRO A 389 -23.14 -26.56 8.58
CA PRO A 389 -24.38 -25.78 8.50
C PRO A 389 -24.23 -24.40 9.16
N ALA A 390 -25.25 -23.55 9.05
CA ALA A 390 -25.27 -22.23 9.70
C ALA A 390 -25.08 -22.30 11.23
N THR A 391 -25.50 -23.39 11.87
CA THR A 391 -25.29 -23.65 13.32
C THR A 391 -23.82 -23.89 13.68
N ALA A 392 -22.93 -24.10 12.71
CA ALA A 392 -21.49 -24.09 12.93
C ALA A 392 -20.95 -22.68 13.21
N LEU A 393 -21.73 -21.63 12.96
CA LEU A 393 -21.41 -20.24 13.27
C LEU A 393 -22.03 -19.85 14.62
N SER A 394 -21.22 -19.27 15.50
CA SER A 394 -21.72 -18.62 16.73
C SER A 394 -22.22 -17.21 16.44
N GLN A 395 -21.78 -16.62 15.33
CA GLN A 395 -22.20 -15.31 14.88
C GLN A 395 -22.15 -15.22 13.34
N LEU A 396 -23.21 -14.68 12.75
CA LEU A 396 -23.25 -14.07 11.42
C LEU A 396 -24.18 -12.86 11.53
N THR A 397 -23.60 -11.70 11.81
CA THR A 397 -24.37 -10.50 12.17
C THR A 397 -23.99 -9.36 11.23
N PRO A 398 -24.88 -8.96 10.32
CA PRO A 398 -24.73 -7.73 9.54
C PRO A 398 -24.71 -6.50 10.46
N ASP A 399 -23.98 -5.46 10.06
CA ASP A 399 -24.06 -4.14 10.70
C ASP A 399 -25.38 -3.43 10.35
N ALA A 400 -25.62 -2.26 10.96
CA ALA A 400 -26.86 -1.50 10.75
C ALA A 400 -27.09 -1.08 9.28
N SER A 401 -26.03 -1.01 8.48
CA SER A 401 -26.12 -0.69 7.04
C SER A 401 -26.27 -1.94 6.16
N GLY A 402 -26.08 -3.14 6.71
CA GLY A 402 -25.96 -4.40 6.00
C GLY A 402 -24.67 -4.55 5.17
N LYS A 403 -23.89 -3.48 4.97
CA LYS A 403 -22.69 -3.47 4.13
C LYS A 403 -21.53 -4.25 4.73
N SER A 404 -21.51 -4.46 6.04
CA SER A 404 -20.52 -5.32 6.69
C SER A 404 -21.21 -6.44 7.46
N ALA A 405 -20.52 -7.56 7.64
CA ALA A 405 -20.98 -8.64 8.52
C ALA A 405 -19.85 -9.18 9.38
N THR A 406 -20.15 -9.41 10.66
CA THR A 406 -19.23 -10.07 11.59
C THR A 406 -19.55 -11.55 11.65
N VAL A 407 -18.52 -12.40 11.53
CA VAL A 407 -18.66 -13.86 11.60
C VAL A 407 -17.75 -14.46 12.66
N ARG A 408 -18.28 -15.41 13.43
CA ARG A 408 -17.52 -16.23 14.38
C ARG A 408 -17.94 -17.69 14.25
N PHE A 409 -16.98 -18.59 14.33
CA PHE A 409 -17.26 -20.02 14.37
C PHE A 409 -17.62 -20.47 15.78
N THR A 410 -18.38 -21.56 15.88
CA THR A 410 -18.53 -22.30 17.14
C THR A 410 -17.28 -23.14 17.41
N SER A 411 -17.09 -23.54 18.66
CA SER A 411 -16.01 -24.48 19.04
C SER A 411 -16.16 -25.85 18.37
N SER A 412 -17.38 -26.24 18.01
CA SER A 412 -17.73 -27.51 17.35
C SER A 412 -17.74 -27.45 15.82
N ALA A 413 -17.42 -26.31 15.21
CA ALA A 413 -17.45 -26.15 13.76
C ALA A 413 -16.49 -27.15 13.06
N PRO A 414 -16.97 -27.94 12.07
CA PRO A 414 -16.13 -28.81 11.25
C PRO A 414 -15.05 -28.01 10.50
N THR A 415 -13.85 -28.56 10.37
CA THR A 415 -12.80 -27.95 9.54
C THR A 415 -13.13 -28.10 8.06
N GLY A 416 -12.82 -27.09 7.26
CA GLY A 416 -13.04 -27.08 5.82
C GLY A 416 -13.37 -25.69 5.29
N ASN A 417 -13.84 -25.62 4.05
CA ASN A 417 -14.22 -24.37 3.42
C ASN A 417 -15.62 -23.95 3.89
N TYR A 418 -15.79 -22.67 4.19
CA TYR A 418 -17.07 -22.03 4.47
C TYR A 418 -17.26 -20.90 3.47
N VAL A 419 -18.34 -20.99 2.70
CA VAL A 419 -18.63 -20.07 1.59
C VAL A 419 -19.74 -19.14 2.01
N PHE A 420 -19.43 -17.85 2.06
CA PHE A 420 -20.38 -16.79 2.41
C PHE A 420 -20.81 -16.08 1.15
N THR A 421 -22.11 -15.85 1.01
CA THR A 421 -22.69 -15.12 -0.10
C THR A 421 -23.18 -13.76 0.39
N LEU A 422 -22.70 -12.70 -0.26
CA LEU A 422 -23.31 -11.39 -0.22
C LEU A 422 -24.29 -11.29 -1.38
N SER A 423 -25.50 -10.81 -1.11
CA SER A 423 -26.44 -10.38 -2.13
C SER A 423 -26.74 -8.90 -1.97
N ILE A 424 -26.72 -8.15 -3.07
CA ILE A 424 -27.07 -6.73 -3.13
C ILE A 424 -28.29 -6.61 -4.04
N ALA A 425 -29.44 -6.33 -3.45
CA ALA A 425 -30.69 -6.14 -4.18
C ALA A 425 -30.92 -4.67 -4.47
N SER A 426 -31.22 -4.36 -5.74
CA SER A 426 -31.71 -3.06 -6.19
C SER A 426 -33.23 -3.06 -6.20
N GLN A 427 -33.84 -2.07 -5.53
CA GLN A 427 -35.29 -1.90 -5.58
C GLN A 427 -35.72 -1.27 -6.90
N ASN A 428 -34.92 -0.32 -7.41
CA ASN A 428 -35.23 0.40 -8.65
C ASN A 428 -35.13 -0.50 -9.89
N SER A 429 -34.15 -1.40 -9.96
CA SER A 429 -33.98 -2.31 -11.10
C SER A 429 -34.54 -3.72 -10.87
N ASN A 430 -35.15 -3.99 -9.71
CA ASN A 430 -35.67 -5.30 -9.29
C ASN A 430 -34.71 -6.45 -9.61
N SER A 431 -33.44 -6.23 -9.26
CA SER A 431 -32.35 -7.09 -9.67
C SER A 431 -31.43 -7.36 -8.47
N THR A 432 -30.65 -8.44 -8.52
CA THR A 432 -29.80 -8.83 -7.39
C THR A 432 -28.43 -9.27 -7.87
N GLY A 433 -27.40 -8.56 -7.41
CA GLY A 433 -26.01 -8.97 -7.56
C GLY A 433 -25.58 -9.91 -6.45
N THR A 434 -24.70 -10.86 -6.73
CA THR A 434 -24.14 -11.75 -5.69
C THR A 434 -22.64 -11.88 -5.79
N ALA A 435 -21.97 -11.94 -4.65
CA ALA A 435 -20.55 -12.26 -4.54
C ALA A 435 -20.33 -13.32 -3.46
N LYS A 436 -19.33 -14.17 -3.68
CA LYS A 436 -18.96 -15.24 -2.75
C LYS A 436 -17.61 -14.97 -2.14
N PHE A 437 -17.44 -15.33 -0.87
CA PHE A 437 -16.17 -15.32 -0.16
C PHE A 437 -15.95 -16.64 0.54
N THR A 438 -14.75 -17.21 0.39
CA THR A 438 -14.41 -18.49 1.01
C THR A 438 -13.45 -18.28 2.18
N ALA A 439 -13.86 -18.70 3.37
CA ALA A 439 -12.99 -18.83 4.54
C ALA A 439 -12.69 -20.31 4.79
N LYS A 440 -11.41 -20.66 5.02
CA LYS A 440 -10.97 -22.03 5.28
C LYS A 440 -10.67 -22.21 6.75
N LEU A 441 -11.61 -22.83 7.48
CA LEU A 441 -11.44 -23.16 8.89
C LEU A 441 -10.53 -24.38 9.04
N PHE A 442 -9.45 -24.25 9.79
CA PHE A 442 -8.52 -25.34 10.05
C PHE A 442 -8.20 -25.50 11.55
N SER A 443 -7.87 -26.72 11.96
CA SER A 443 -7.48 -27.05 13.34
C SER A 443 -6.12 -27.73 13.45
N GLY A 444 -5.38 -27.85 12.33
CA GLY A 444 -4.03 -28.42 12.28
C GLY A 444 -2.93 -27.40 12.60
N PRO A 445 -1.65 -27.84 12.56
CA PRO A 445 -0.53 -26.90 12.55
C PRO A 445 -0.65 -25.95 11.36
N ASP A 446 -0.11 -24.74 11.49
CA ASP A 446 -0.01 -23.87 10.32
C ASP A 446 0.99 -24.45 9.29
N THR A 447 0.89 -23.99 8.06
CA THR A 447 1.79 -24.39 6.98
C THR A 447 2.82 -23.29 6.78
N VAL A 448 4.05 -23.57 7.18
CA VAL A 448 5.19 -22.66 7.02
C VAL A 448 5.94 -23.00 5.74
N THR A 449 6.45 -21.99 5.03
CA THR A 449 7.31 -22.17 3.86
C THR A 449 8.48 -21.21 3.91
N ILE A 450 9.70 -21.67 3.59
CA ILE A 450 10.86 -20.78 3.44
C ILE A 450 10.87 -20.25 2.00
N GLN A 451 10.61 -18.96 1.83
CA GLN A 451 10.57 -18.31 0.52
C GLN A 451 11.98 -18.00 0.01
N ALA A 452 12.84 -17.45 0.87
CA ALA A 452 14.19 -17.04 0.49
C ALA A 452 15.17 -17.21 1.65
N VAL A 453 16.40 -17.60 1.31
CA VAL A 453 17.55 -17.58 2.22
C VAL A 453 18.74 -17.04 1.44
N THR A 454 19.32 -15.94 1.89
CA THR A 454 20.54 -15.37 1.30
C THR A 454 21.63 -15.30 2.36
N TRP A 455 22.88 -15.53 1.95
CA TRP A 455 24.04 -15.33 2.80
C TRP A 455 25.17 -14.68 2.01
N SER A 456 25.78 -13.65 2.59
CA SER A 456 26.97 -12.99 2.04
C SER A 456 28.11 -13.01 3.05
N SER A 457 29.34 -13.12 2.55
CA SER A 457 30.54 -13.11 3.40
C SER A 457 30.95 -11.70 3.89
N ALA A 458 30.19 -10.65 3.53
CA ALA A 458 30.47 -9.29 3.95
C ALA A 458 30.18 -9.10 5.46
N GLN A 459 30.96 -8.22 6.12
CA GLN A 459 30.79 -7.86 7.54
C GLN A 459 30.74 -9.06 8.51
N SER A 460 31.66 -10.02 8.35
CA SER A 460 31.72 -11.26 9.13
C SER A 460 30.54 -12.22 8.91
N GLY A 461 29.85 -12.12 7.77
CA GLY A 461 28.73 -12.99 7.39
C GLY A 461 27.39 -12.33 7.69
N THR A 462 26.57 -12.12 6.66
CA THR A 462 25.21 -11.57 6.78
C THR A 462 24.21 -12.56 6.21
N ILE A 463 23.20 -12.94 6.99
CA ILE A 463 22.11 -13.81 6.57
C ILE A 463 20.81 -12.99 6.45
N ALA A 464 20.01 -13.27 5.42
CA ALA A 464 18.62 -12.84 5.37
C ALA A 464 17.71 -14.01 5.03
N VAL A 465 16.58 -14.11 5.72
CA VAL A 465 15.62 -15.21 5.61
C VAL A 465 14.23 -14.63 5.47
N THR A 466 13.45 -15.14 4.52
CA THR A 466 12.03 -14.82 4.35
C THR A 466 11.22 -16.10 4.42
N CYS A 467 10.21 -16.12 5.29
CA CYS A 467 9.32 -17.25 5.52
C CYS A 467 7.87 -16.81 5.41
N SER A 468 6.97 -17.72 5.04
CA SER A 468 5.54 -17.47 4.96
C SER A 468 4.73 -18.48 5.74
N SER A 469 3.56 -18.07 6.21
CA SER A 469 2.53 -18.90 6.84
C SER A 469 1.24 -18.75 6.04
N ASN A 470 0.46 -19.82 5.96
CA ASN A 470 -0.90 -19.75 5.42
C ASN A 470 -1.85 -18.96 6.32
N TYR A 471 -1.46 -18.65 7.56
CA TYR A 471 -2.24 -17.89 8.51
C TYR A 471 -1.69 -16.47 8.66
N LEU A 472 -2.58 -15.48 8.67
CA LEU A 472 -2.20 -14.07 8.50
C LEU A 472 -2.16 -13.26 9.78
N VAL A 473 -2.47 -13.85 10.95
CA VAL A 473 -2.49 -13.12 12.22
C VAL A 473 -1.10 -13.14 12.84
N ASP A 474 -0.33 -12.07 12.65
CA ASP A 474 1.08 -12.00 13.05
C ASP A 474 1.34 -12.36 14.51
N SER A 475 0.51 -11.83 15.42
CA SER A 475 0.63 -12.07 16.86
C SER A 475 0.41 -13.54 17.25
N LYS A 476 -0.33 -14.30 16.43
CA LYS A 476 -0.60 -15.72 16.66
C LYS A 476 0.43 -16.60 15.98
N VAL A 477 0.88 -16.23 14.77
CA VAL A 477 1.93 -16.98 14.06
C VAL A 477 3.26 -16.89 14.80
N ASN A 478 3.64 -15.69 15.27
CA ASN A 478 4.88 -15.44 16.02
C ASN A 478 6.08 -16.21 15.43
N MET A 479 6.40 -15.92 14.18
CA MET A 479 7.38 -16.67 13.39
C MET A 479 8.79 -16.54 13.97
N ASN A 480 9.50 -17.66 14.04
CA ASN A 480 10.89 -17.74 14.46
C ASN A 480 11.75 -18.39 13.36
N VAL A 481 13.02 -18.03 13.33
CA VAL A 481 14.04 -18.64 12.49
C VAL A 481 15.18 -19.20 13.34
N ALA A 482 15.51 -20.47 13.11
CA ALA A 482 16.67 -21.13 13.66
C ALA A 482 17.78 -21.21 12.59
N TYR A 483 18.97 -20.74 12.96
CA TYR A 483 20.17 -20.72 12.12
C TYR A 483 21.44 -20.90 12.99
N PRO A 484 22.56 -21.38 12.44
CA PRO A 484 23.82 -21.47 13.18
C PRO A 484 24.40 -20.06 13.45
N GLY A 485 24.54 -19.68 14.71
CA GLY A 485 25.21 -18.45 15.14
C GLY A 485 26.61 -18.70 15.72
N ASP A 486 27.28 -17.63 16.16
CA ASP A 486 28.66 -17.66 16.66
C ASP A 486 28.87 -18.54 17.90
N LYS A 487 27.79 -18.86 18.64
CA LYS A 487 27.80 -19.71 19.85
C LYS A 487 27.00 -21.02 19.68
N GLY A 488 26.71 -21.43 18.45
CA GLY A 488 25.87 -22.59 18.13
C GLY A 488 24.51 -22.22 17.56
N ALA A 489 23.58 -23.18 17.52
CA ALA A 489 22.23 -22.97 16.97
C ALA A 489 21.52 -21.82 17.72
N THR A 490 21.11 -20.81 16.97
CA THR A 490 20.43 -19.61 17.48
C THR A 490 19.02 -19.58 16.91
N THR A 491 18.03 -19.28 17.75
CA THR A 491 16.65 -19.03 17.32
C THR A 491 16.34 -17.56 17.54
N SER A 492 15.81 -16.89 16.54
CA SER A 492 15.42 -15.48 16.60
C SER A 492 14.01 -15.28 16.11
N ALA A 493 13.30 -14.34 16.72
CA ALA A 493 12.01 -13.89 16.21
C ALA A 493 12.19 -13.23 14.84
N MET A 494 11.30 -13.55 13.91
CA MET A 494 11.20 -12.87 12.62
C MET A 494 10.18 -11.74 12.71
N SER A 495 10.39 -10.68 11.94
CA SER A 495 9.43 -9.59 11.86
C SER A 495 8.44 -9.85 10.73
N PRO A 496 7.13 -9.65 10.92
CA PRO A 496 6.18 -9.74 9.81
C PRO A 496 6.49 -8.67 8.77
N THR A 497 6.42 -9.02 7.49
CA THR A 497 6.93 -8.19 6.40
C THR A 497 6.23 -8.47 5.07
N PRO A 498 5.21 -7.68 4.66
CA PRO A 498 4.47 -6.70 5.47
C PRO A 498 3.70 -7.33 6.66
N PRO A 499 3.09 -6.55 7.55
CA PRO A 499 2.19 -7.10 8.57
C PRO A 499 0.98 -7.73 7.95
N ASN A 500 0.53 -8.80 8.59
CA ASN A 500 -0.67 -9.52 8.26
C ASN A 500 -0.72 -10.00 6.80
N SER A 501 0.43 -10.08 6.13
CA SER A 501 0.58 -10.59 4.76
C SER A 501 0.81 -12.10 4.72
N GLY A 502 1.06 -12.72 5.88
CA GLY A 502 1.51 -14.10 5.93
C GLY A 502 2.97 -14.27 5.54
N THR A 503 3.78 -13.21 5.55
CA THR A 503 5.23 -13.28 5.31
C THR A 503 6.00 -12.62 6.46
N TRP A 504 7.15 -13.21 6.82
CA TRP A 504 8.06 -12.71 7.84
C TRP A 504 9.47 -12.69 7.29
N SER A 505 10.22 -11.65 7.64
CA SER A 505 11.62 -11.51 7.29
C SER A 505 12.51 -11.41 8.52
N PHE A 506 13.73 -11.89 8.38
CA PHE A 506 14.78 -11.81 9.39
C PHE A 506 16.11 -11.51 8.70
N GLY A 507 16.90 -10.63 9.30
CA GLY A 507 18.26 -10.35 8.83
C GLY A 507 19.18 -10.07 10.00
N THR A 508 20.36 -10.66 9.99
CA THR A 508 21.40 -10.37 10.99
C THR A 508 22.81 -10.54 10.44
N ARG A 509 23.78 -10.01 11.17
CA ARG A 509 25.21 -10.01 10.85
C ARG A 509 25.96 -10.93 11.80
N ARG A 510 27.24 -11.21 11.50
CA ARG A 510 28.10 -12.10 12.28
C ARG A 510 27.49 -13.50 12.37
N VAL A 511 27.24 -14.07 11.20
CA VAL A 511 26.66 -15.40 11.06
C VAL A 511 27.54 -16.21 10.15
N ASN A 512 28.10 -17.30 10.69
CA ASN A 512 28.78 -18.32 9.90
C ASN A 512 27.86 -18.83 8.80
N ARG A 513 28.44 -19.22 7.65
CA ARG A 513 27.67 -19.72 6.52
C ARG A 513 26.75 -20.86 6.97
N PRO A 514 25.42 -20.71 6.88
CA PRO A 514 24.52 -21.67 7.48
C PRO A 514 24.39 -22.91 6.59
N GLY A 515 24.50 -24.09 7.20
CA GLY A 515 24.24 -25.37 6.54
C GLY A 515 22.73 -25.63 6.41
N THR A 516 21.97 -25.27 7.44
CA THR A 516 20.52 -25.46 7.51
C THR A 516 19.87 -24.23 8.14
N VAL A 517 18.70 -23.85 7.64
CA VAL A 517 17.83 -22.83 8.22
C VAL A 517 16.44 -23.43 8.41
N THR A 518 15.84 -23.20 9.57
CA THR A 518 14.49 -23.66 9.89
C THR A 518 13.62 -22.49 10.31
N CYS A 519 12.45 -22.33 9.70
CA CYS A 519 11.41 -21.42 10.16
C CYS A 519 10.35 -22.21 10.92
N SER A 520 9.88 -21.67 12.04
CA SER A 520 8.85 -22.27 12.88
C SER A 520 7.85 -21.22 13.35
N SER A 521 6.58 -21.58 13.38
CA SER A 521 5.53 -20.75 13.97
C SER A 521 5.19 -21.21 15.38
N ALA A 522 4.61 -20.33 16.19
CA ALA A 522 3.96 -20.69 17.45
C ALA A 522 2.70 -21.55 17.25
N LEU A 523 2.20 -21.67 16.03
CA LEU A 523 1.07 -22.51 15.64
C LEU A 523 1.48 -23.94 15.27
N GLY A 524 2.76 -24.28 15.42
CA GLY A 524 3.30 -25.64 15.29
C GLY A 524 3.75 -26.05 13.89
N GLY A 525 3.67 -25.16 12.88
CA GLY A 525 4.23 -25.42 11.56
C GLY A 525 5.72 -25.12 11.50
N THR A 526 6.41 -25.90 10.68
CA THR A 526 7.86 -25.79 10.50
C THR A 526 8.25 -26.02 9.04
N ALA A 527 9.24 -25.30 8.56
CA ALA A 527 9.89 -25.55 7.29
C ALA A 527 11.40 -25.50 7.46
N THR A 528 12.12 -26.40 6.80
CA THR A 528 13.58 -26.49 6.88
C THR A 528 14.16 -26.47 5.48
N ARG A 529 15.24 -25.70 5.28
CA ARG A 529 15.97 -25.60 4.02
C ARG A 529 17.45 -25.80 4.25
N THR A 530 18.04 -26.69 3.46
CA THR A 530 19.48 -26.97 3.46
C THR A 530 20.16 -26.11 2.40
N GLY A 531 21.27 -25.45 2.77
CA GLY A 531 22.08 -24.64 1.88
C GLY A 531 21.59 -23.19 1.67
N VAL A 532 22.52 -22.34 1.23
CA VAL A 532 22.31 -20.92 0.94
C VAL A 532 22.82 -20.56 -0.45
N THR A 533 22.09 -19.70 -1.15
CA THR A 533 22.57 -19.04 -2.36
C THR A 533 23.71 -18.09 -1.98
N THR A 534 24.94 -18.49 -2.29
CA THR A 534 26.16 -17.71 -2.03
C THR A 534 26.34 -16.63 -3.09
N ARG A 535 26.37 -15.36 -2.67
CA ARG A 535 26.88 -14.26 -3.50
C ARG A 535 28.40 -14.17 -3.29
N ARG A 536 29.19 -14.67 -4.25
CA ARG A 536 30.66 -14.46 -4.26
C ARG A 536 30.93 -13.04 -4.74
N ARG A 537 31.80 -12.31 -4.02
CA ARG A 537 32.39 -11.06 -4.51
C ARG A 537 33.22 -11.38 -5.76
N ARG A 538 32.87 -10.81 -6.91
CA ARG A 538 33.87 -10.61 -7.97
C ARG A 538 34.83 -9.54 -7.44
N VAL A 539 36.11 -9.91 -7.38
CA VAL A 539 37.21 -9.02 -6.96
C VAL A 539 37.32 -7.90 -7.98
#